data_AF-A0A8J3DYJ3-F1
#
_entry.id   AF-A0A8J3DYJ3-F1
#
_cell.length_a   1.000
_cell.length_b   1.000
_cell.length_c   1.000
_cell.angle_alpha   90.00
_cell.angle_beta   90.00
_cell.angle_gamma   90.00
#
_symmetry.space_group_name_H-M   'P 1'
#
loop_
_entity.id
_entity.type
_entity.pdbx_description
1 polymer ?
#
loop_
_entity_poly.entity_id
_entity_poly.type
_entity_poly.pdbx_seq_one_letter_code
_entity_poly.pdbx_strand_id
1 'polypeptide(L)'
;MTLTADHVARLARDIPDPGFQPVDGMVPITQADYDEIAAELIAQAPKDGLWVFAYGSLIWNPDFDFTDKRIARARGWHRAFCLGWDYRFRGNREQPGVMLALDRGGSCTGVVYRLPDDALDANIHRLLRREMSMRPTAFPPRWIPVETDGGRLTVLTFAMNRKSGRYIGDLSDEQTADVLATACGFRGSMAEYLFATVSHLEEMGIHDRYLWRLQELTAARIEAMPQMDAAETSAR
;
A
#
# COMPACT_ATOMS: atom_id res chain seq x y z
N MET A 1 6.14 -8.99 17.65
CA MET A 1 6.63 -8.61 16.32
C MET A 1 8.16 -8.63 16.35
N THR A 2 8.81 -9.18 15.33
CA THR A 2 10.27 -9.40 15.25
C THR A 2 10.97 -8.26 14.50
N LEU A 3 10.35 -7.75 13.43
CA LEU A 3 10.79 -6.53 12.79
C LEU A 3 10.57 -5.34 13.73
N THR A 4 11.60 -4.52 13.94
CA THR A 4 11.60 -3.44 14.93
C THR A 4 11.99 -2.10 14.30
N ALA A 5 11.82 -1.01 15.05
CA ALA A 5 12.32 0.30 14.67
C ALA A 5 13.84 0.30 14.42
N ASP A 6 14.62 -0.48 15.19
CA ASP A 6 16.08 -0.59 14.98
C ASP A 6 16.40 -1.25 13.62
N HIS A 7 15.67 -2.29 13.24
CA HIS A 7 15.79 -2.88 11.91
C HIS A 7 15.51 -1.87 10.80
N VAL A 8 14.46 -1.06 10.97
CA VAL A 8 14.11 0.00 10.02
C VAL A 8 15.20 1.06 9.93
N ALA A 9 15.74 1.49 11.08
CA ALA A 9 16.80 2.50 11.15
C ALA A 9 18.09 2.06 10.44
N ARG A 10 18.43 0.76 10.50
CA ARG A 10 19.58 0.19 9.76
C ARG A 10 19.47 0.31 8.24
N LEU A 11 18.26 0.48 7.72
CA LEU A 11 17.97 0.60 6.29
C LEU A 11 17.65 2.03 5.86
N ALA A 12 17.72 3.01 6.78
CA ALA A 12 17.48 4.40 6.46
C ALA A 12 18.55 4.90 5.47
N ARG A 13 18.08 5.42 4.33
CA ARG A 13 18.93 6.03 3.31
C ARG A 13 18.25 7.30 2.82
N ASP A 14 19.04 8.33 2.55
CA ASP A 14 18.56 9.53 1.88
C ASP A 14 18.62 9.30 0.36
N ILE A 15 17.45 9.07 -0.24
CA ILE A 15 17.31 8.82 -1.68
C ILE A 15 16.50 9.99 -2.26
N PRO A 16 17.05 10.77 -3.21
CA PRO A 16 16.30 11.85 -3.82
C PRO A 16 15.13 11.30 -4.65
N ASP A 17 14.01 12.03 -4.72
CA ASP A 17 12.90 11.65 -5.59
C ASP A 17 13.38 11.67 -7.06
N PRO A 18 13.40 10.50 -7.75
CA PRO A 18 13.85 10.46 -9.14
C PRO A 18 12.77 11.01 -10.10
N GLY A 19 11.67 11.53 -9.58
CA GLY A 19 10.54 12.04 -10.34
C GLY A 19 9.69 10.92 -10.94
N PHE A 20 8.80 11.30 -11.86
CA PHE A 20 7.92 10.35 -12.53
C PHE A 20 8.73 9.26 -13.25
N GLN A 21 8.43 8.00 -12.94
CA GLN A 21 9.05 6.84 -13.59
C GLN A 21 8.10 6.30 -14.67
N PRO A 22 8.43 6.42 -15.96
CA PRO A 22 7.57 5.92 -17.02
C PRO A 22 7.49 4.39 -16.96
N VAL A 23 6.31 3.87 -17.29
CA VAL A 23 6.03 2.44 -17.42
C VAL A 23 5.48 2.22 -18.81
N ASP A 24 6.04 1.24 -19.53
CA ASP A 24 5.62 0.95 -20.90
C ASP A 24 4.11 0.66 -20.97
N GLY A 25 3.45 1.33 -21.93
CA GLY A 25 2.00 1.23 -22.11
C GLY A 25 1.16 2.00 -21.08
N MET A 26 1.78 2.79 -20.20
CA MET A 26 1.08 3.67 -19.26
C MET A 26 1.43 5.14 -19.49
N VAL A 27 0.44 6.02 -19.31
CA VAL A 27 0.60 7.47 -19.39
C VAL A 27 0.28 8.12 -18.04
N PRO A 28 0.89 9.28 -17.72
CA PRO A 28 0.49 10.06 -16.54
C PRO A 28 -1.00 10.38 -16.57
N ILE A 29 -1.65 10.29 -15.41
CA ILE A 29 -3.03 10.71 -15.24
C ILE A 29 -3.12 12.25 -15.24
N THR A 30 -4.10 12.82 -15.93
CA THR A 30 -4.32 14.26 -16.03
C THR A 30 -5.36 14.75 -15.03
N GLN A 31 -5.52 16.07 -14.89
CA GLN A 31 -6.58 16.63 -14.06
C GLN A 31 -7.98 16.20 -14.54
N ALA A 32 -8.24 16.28 -15.84
CA ALA A 32 -9.51 15.89 -16.42
C ALA A 32 -9.85 14.41 -16.16
N ASP A 33 -8.83 13.54 -16.16
CA ASP A 33 -9.00 12.13 -15.83
C ASP A 33 -9.40 11.93 -14.36
N TYR A 34 -8.80 12.68 -13.45
CA TYR A 34 -9.21 12.64 -12.05
C TYR A 34 -10.66 13.11 -11.88
N ASP A 35 -11.05 14.19 -12.57
CA ASP A 35 -12.40 14.76 -12.50
C ASP A 35 -13.45 13.76 -13.04
N GLU A 36 -13.15 13.10 -14.16
CA GLU A 36 -14.01 12.06 -14.75
C GLU A 36 -14.18 10.87 -13.79
N ILE A 37 -13.07 10.32 -13.29
CA ILE A 37 -13.12 9.17 -12.36
C ILE A 37 -13.82 9.55 -11.05
N ALA A 38 -13.56 10.74 -10.51
CA ALA A 38 -14.21 11.21 -9.29
C ALA A 38 -15.72 11.31 -9.46
N ALA A 39 -16.17 11.93 -10.55
CA ALA A 39 -17.60 12.05 -10.86
C ALA A 39 -18.27 10.68 -11.00
N GLU A 40 -17.62 9.73 -11.69
CA GLU A 40 -18.14 8.37 -11.83
C GLU A 40 -18.25 7.63 -10.48
N LEU A 41 -17.22 7.72 -9.64
CA LEU A 41 -17.22 7.09 -8.32
C LEU A 41 -18.30 7.69 -7.42
N ILE A 42 -18.43 9.02 -7.39
CA ILE A 42 -19.45 9.69 -6.59
C ILE A 42 -20.85 9.31 -7.07
N ALA A 43 -21.07 9.25 -8.39
CA ALA A 43 -22.37 8.84 -8.96
C ALA A 43 -22.73 7.38 -8.66
N GLN A 44 -21.74 6.49 -8.51
CA GLN A 44 -21.92 5.08 -8.19
C GLN A 44 -21.98 4.79 -6.68
N ALA A 45 -21.72 5.79 -5.83
CA ALA A 45 -21.64 5.61 -4.40
C ALA A 45 -22.98 5.12 -3.81
N PRO A 46 -22.95 4.24 -2.80
CA PRO A 46 -24.15 3.87 -2.05
C PRO A 46 -24.86 5.08 -1.44
N LYS A 47 -26.20 5.03 -1.36
CA LYS A 47 -27.03 6.15 -0.86
C LYS A 47 -26.79 6.48 0.62
N ASP A 48 -26.27 5.52 1.38
CA ASP A 48 -25.95 5.63 2.80
C ASP A 48 -24.51 6.15 3.06
N GLY A 49 -23.82 6.58 2.00
CA GLY A 49 -22.55 7.28 2.07
C GLY A 49 -21.39 6.51 1.44
N LEU A 50 -20.31 7.23 1.14
CA LEU A 50 -19.11 6.64 0.56
C LEU A 50 -18.15 6.15 1.65
N TRP A 51 -17.82 4.86 1.59
CA TRP A 51 -16.86 4.22 2.46
C TRP A 51 -15.63 3.76 1.67
N VAL A 52 -14.44 3.97 2.21
CA VAL A 52 -13.17 3.53 1.62
C VAL A 52 -12.58 2.39 2.45
N PHE A 53 -12.30 1.25 1.82
CA PHE A 53 -11.62 0.11 2.45
C PHE A 53 -10.10 0.22 2.28
N ALA A 54 -9.43 0.39 3.41
CA ALA A 54 -7.99 0.45 3.56
C ALA A 54 -7.43 -0.92 4.00
N TYR A 55 -6.43 -1.40 3.26
CA TYR A 55 -5.72 -2.67 3.52
C TYR A 55 -4.19 -2.49 3.60
N GLY A 56 -3.68 -1.27 3.49
CA GLY A 56 -2.25 -0.97 3.42
C GLY A 56 -1.97 0.40 4.04
N SER A 57 -1.22 1.25 3.34
CA SER A 57 -0.78 2.55 3.87
C SER A 57 -1.90 3.50 4.28
N LEU A 58 -3.09 3.38 3.68
CA LEU A 58 -4.27 4.15 4.07
C LEU A 58 -4.70 3.91 5.52
N ILE A 59 -4.27 2.81 6.16
CA ILE A 59 -4.60 2.51 7.56
C ILE A 59 -3.88 3.47 8.52
N TRP A 60 -2.62 3.81 8.23
CA TRP A 60 -1.77 4.64 9.10
C TRP A 60 -1.50 6.03 8.53
N ASN A 61 -1.84 6.27 7.27
CA ASN A 61 -1.79 7.57 6.65
C ASN A 61 -2.96 7.67 5.65
N PRO A 62 -4.19 8.04 6.05
CA PRO A 62 -5.34 8.06 5.13
C PRO A 62 -5.25 9.12 4.03
N ASP A 63 -4.71 10.32 4.33
CA ASP A 63 -4.63 11.47 3.40
C ASP A 63 -5.99 11.96 2.87
N PHE A 64 -7.05 11.66 3.63
CA PHE A 64 -8.40 12.18 3.48
C PHE A 64 -9.08 12.29 4.86
N ASP A 65 -10.10 13.14 4.93
CA ASP A 65 -10.94 13.34 6.11
C ASP A 65 -11.99 12.22 6.19
N PHE A 66 -12.36 11.82 7.41
CA PHE A 66 -13.39 10.80 7.62
C PHE A 66 -14.24 11.10 8.86
N THR A 67 -15.50 10.66 8.85
CA THR A 67 -16.46 10.87 9.94
C THR A 67 -16.68 9.62 10.80
N ASP A 68 -16.33 8.45 10.28
CA ASP A 68 -16.45 7.17 10.96
C ASP A 68 -15.34 6.23 10.47
N LYS A 69 -14.92 5.30 11.32
CA LYS A 69 -13.99 4.21 10.97
C LYS A 69 -14.41 2.91 11.64
N ARG A 70 -14.35 1.79 10.91
CA ARG A 70 -14.74 0.47 11.42
C ARG A 70 -13.80 -0.62 10.92
N ILE A 71 -13.66 -1.69 11.70
CA ILE A 71 -13.01 -2.90 11.21
C ILE A 71 -13.94 -3.57 10.19
N ALA A 72 -13.36 -4.09 9.12
CA ALA A 72 -14.12 -4.72 8.06
C ALA A 72 -13.40 -5.91 7.47
N ARG A 73 -14.16 -6.92 7.05
CA ARG A 73 -13.65 -8.11 6.37
C ARG A 73 -14.11 -8.15 4.92
N ALA A 74 -13.16 -8.09 4.00
CA ALA A 74 -13.34 -8.33 2.59
C ALA A 74 -13.12 -9.83 2.29
N ARG A 75 -14.17 -10.56 1.92
CA ARG A 75 -14.07 -11.96 1.47
C ARG A 75 -13.75 -12.01 -0.02
N GLY A 76 -12.96 -13.00 -0.44
CA GLY A 76 -12.51 -13.12 -1.83
C GLY A 76 -11.35 -12.19 -2.19
N TRP A 77 -10.71 -11.57 -1.20
CA TRP A 77 -9.58 -10.65 -1.35
C TRP A 77 -8.52 -10.93 -0.28
N HIS A 78 -7.24 -10.78 -0.59
CA HIS A 78 -6.14 -10.89 0.38
C HIS A 78 -5.08 -9.85 0.08
N ARG A 79 -4.24 -9.54 1.08
CA ARG A 79 -3.08 -8.66 0.88
C ARG A 79 -1.95 -9.46 0.26
N ALA A 80 -1.29 -8.90 -0.72
CA ALA A 80 -0.11 -9.50 -1.35
C ALA A 80 0.88 -8.41 -1.77
N PHE A 81 2.16 -8.65 -1.58
CA PHE A 81 3.21 -7.84 -2.18
C PHE A 81 3.36 -8.22 -3.65
N CYS A 82 2.44 -7.73 -4.48
CA CYS A 82 2.31 -8.10 -5.90
C CYS A 82 2.23 -6.90 -6.85
N LEU A 83 2.42 -5.67 -6.34
CA LEU A 83 2.44 -4.45 -7.15
C LEU A 83 3.88 -3.99 -7.35
N GLY A 84 4.45 -4.27 -8.50
CA GLY A 84 5.85 -3.93 -8.75
C GLY A 84 6.23 -3.94 -10.24
N TRP A 85 7.48 -3.68 -10.57
CA TRP A 85 8.51 -3.17 -9.66
C TRP A 85 8.27 -1.67 -9.34
N ASP A 86 8.53 -1.28 -8.10
CA ASP A 86 8.54 0.12 -7.66
C ASP A 86 9.96 0.66 -7.66
N TYR A 87 10.24 1.59 -8.57
CA TYR A 87 11.55 2.22 -8.73
C TYR A 87 11.61 3.63 -8.14
N ARG A 88 10.56 4.06 -7.42
CA ARG A 88 10.43 5.44 -6.95
C ARG A 88 10.18 5.51 -5.44
N PHE A 89 9.05 5.01 -4.97
CA PHE A 89 8.55 5.38 -3.65
C PHE A 89 9.30 4.69 -2.52
N ARG A 90 9.34 3.37 -2.55
CA ARG A 90 9.97 2.51 -1.54
C ARG A 90 11.09 1.63 -2.12
N GLY A 91 11.36 1.77 -3.41
CA GLY A 91 12.53 1.22 -4.07
C GLY A 91 13.20 2.22 -5.00
N ASN A 92 14.28 1.79 -5.63
CA ASN A 92 15.04 2.57 -6.59
C ASN A 92 15.47 1.68 -7.78
N ARG A 93 16.23 2.22 -8.73
CA ARG A 93 16.66 1.47 -9.94
C ARG A 93 17.58 0.29 -9.64
N GLU A 94 18.39 0.36 -8.60
CA GLU A 94 19.31 -0.70 -8.19
C GLU A 94 18.60 -1.74 -7.33
N GLN A 95 17.71 -1.28 -6.43
CA GLN A 95 16.98 -2.11 -5.47
C GLN A 95 15.48 -1.77 -5.56
N PRO A 96 14.77 -2.33 -6.56
CA PRO A 96 13.36 -2.06 -6.73
C PRO A 96 12.53 -2.66 -5.61
N GLY A 97 11.48 -1.94 -5.22
CA GLY A 97 10.51 -2.40 -4.24
C GLY A 97 9.38 -3.20 -4.88
N VAL A 98 8.64 -3.91 -4.04
CA VAL A 98 7.35 -4.49 -4.38
C VAL A 98 6.34 -3.99 -3.37
N MET A 99 5.28 -3.33 -3.84
CA MET A 99 4.27 -2.71 -2.99
C MET A 99 3.14 -3.69 -2.68
N LEU A 100 2.51 -3.46 -1.53
CA LEU A 100 1.33 -4.20 -1.11
C LEU A 100 0.12 -3.78 -1.94
N ALA A 101 -0.65 -4.75 -2.40
CA ALA A 101 -1.93 -4.54 -3.06
C ALA A 101 -2.97 -5.53 -2.52
N LEU A 102 -4.25 -5.23 -2.79
CA LEU A 102 -5.35 -6.17 -2.56
C LEU A 102 -5.54 -7.03 -3.79
N ASP A 103 -5.35 -8.34 -3.67
CA ASP A 103 -5.48 -9.28 -4.79
C ASP A 103 -6.60 -10.30 -4.55
N ARG A 104 -7.07 -10.92 -5.63
CA ARG A 104 -8.23 -11.83 -5.62
C ARG A 104 -7.90 -13.14 -4.90
N GLY A 105 -8.86 -13.63 -4.13
CA GLY A 105 -8.79 -14.87 -3.35
C GLY A 105 -8.64 -14.63 -1.85
N GLY A 106 -8.97 -15.62 -1.03
CA GLY A 106 -8.79 -15.56 0.42
C GLY A 106 -9.75 -14.60 1.15
N SER A 107 -9.24 -13.94 2.19
CA SER A 107 -9.97 -12.92 2.94
C SER A 107 -9.01 -11.93 3.59
N CYS A 108 -9.37 -10.64 3.56
CA CYS A 108 -8.59 -9.54 4.11
C CYS A 108 -9.42 -8.84 5.17
N THR A 109 -8.88 -8.72 6.38
CA THR A 109 -9.44 -7.81 7.39
C THR A 109 -8.68 -6.50 7.29
N GLY A 110 -9.40 -5.39 7.26
CA GLY A 110 -8.86 -4.03 7.13
C GLY A 110 -9.76 -3.03 7.83
N VAL A 111 -9.64 -1.77 7.44
CA VAL A 111 -10.43 -0.67 8.02
C VAL A 111 -11.26 -0.03 6.93
N VAL A 112 -12.51 0.30 7.22
CA VAL A 112 -13.34 1.16 6.38
C VAL A 112 -13.44 2.53 6.99
N TYR A 113 -13.33 3.58 6.17
CA TYR A 113 -13.49 4.97 6.56
C TYR A 113 -14.67 5.59 5.82
N ARG A 114 -15.59 6.23 6.53
CA ARG A 114 -16.70 6.98 5.91
C ARG A 114 -16.22 8.39 5.55
N LEU A 115 -16.25 8.74 4.28
CA LEU A 115 -15.93 10.10 3.85
C LEU A 115 -17.04 11.08 4.28
N PRO A 116 -16.70 12.34 4.60
CA PRO A 116 -17.68 13.37 4.91
C PRO A 116 -18.49 13.75 3.67
N ASP A 117 -19.82 13.76 3.77
CA ASP A 117 -20.72 14.03 2.65
C ASP A 117 -20.58 15.48 2.12
N ASP A 118 -20.27 16.44 3.00
CA ASP A 118 -20.07 17.87 2.69
C ASP A 118 -18.71 18.20 2.05
N ALA A 119 -17.76 17.26 2.07
CA ALA A 119 -16.44 17.40 1.45
C ALA A 119 -16.06 16.17 0.60
N LEU A 120 -17.06 15.46 0.07
CA LEU A 120 -16.87 14.19 -0.63
C LEU A 120 -15.97 14.33 -1.86
N ASP A 121 -16.25 15.33 -2.70
CA ASP A 121 -15.50 15.60 -3.94
C ASP A 121 -14.01 15.83 -3.67
N ALA A 122 -13.69 16.74 -2.76
CA ALA A 122 -12.31 17.05 -2.38
C ALA A 122 -11.56 15.82 -1.83
N ASN A 123 -12.23 14.99 -1.02
CA ASN A 123 -11.61 13.79 -0.45
C ASN A 123 -11.39 12.68 -1.48
N ILE A 124 -12.32 12.50 -2.43
CA ILE A 124 -12.12 11.57 -3.55
C ILE A 124 -10.96 12.03 -4.43
N HIS A 125 -10.83 13.32 -4.72
CA HIS A 125 -9.69 13.85 -5.45
C HIS A 125 -8.35 13.61 -4.76
N ARG A 126 -8.27 13.82 -3.43
CA ARG A 126 -7.06 13.51 -2.64
C ARG A 126 -6.72 12.01 -2.73
N LEU A 127 -7.71 11.15 -2.50
CA LEU A 127 -7.56 9.70 -2.57
C LEU A 127 -7.08 9.23 -3.95
N LEU A 128 -7.67 9.75 -5.03
CA LEU A 128 -7.28 9.39 -6.39
C LEU A 128 -5.85 9.82 -6.70
N ARG A 129 -5.43 11.04 -6.32
CA ARG A 129 -4.03 11.50 -6.54
C ARG A 129 -3.00 10.67 -5.82
N ARG A 130 -3.39 10.16 -4.65
CA ARG A 130 -2.54 9.30 -3.84
C ARG A 130 -2.37 7.91 -4.44
N GLU A 131 -3.48 7.30 -4.86
CA GLU A 131 -3.51 5.90 -5.30
C GLU A 131 -3.24 5.75 -6.80
N MET A 132 -3.52 6.75 -7.63
CA MET A 132 -3.43 6.65 -9.09
C MET A 132 -2.52 7.72 -9.66
N SER A 133 -1.37 7.32 -10.20
CA SER A 133 -0.46 8.22 -10.92
C SER A 133 -0.42 8.00 -12.44
N MET A 134 -1.01 6.89 -12.91
CA MET A 134 -0.91 6.45 -14.31
C MET A 134 -2.19 5.77 -14.80
N ARG A 135 -2.41 5.82 -16.12
CA ARG A 135 -3.47 5.08 -16.83
C ARG A 135 -2.87 4.22 -17.97
N PRO A 136 -3.36 2.98 -18.16
CA PRO A 136 -4.27 2.25 -17.28
C PRO A 136 -3.61 1.97 -15.92
N THR A 137 -4.37 2.14 -14.82
CA THR A 137 -3.85 1.87 -13.48
C THR A 137 -3.67 0.36 -13.24
N ALA A 138 -2.63 0.02 -12.50
CA ALA A 138 -2.35 -1.34 -12.07
C ALA A 138 -3.34 -1.84 -11.00
N PHE A 139 -4.01 -0.95 -10.28
CA PHE A 139 -4.93 -1.30 -9.20
C PHE A 139 -6.14 -0.35 -9.24
N PRO A 140 -7.08 -0.56 -10.20
CA PRO A 140 -8.20 0.35 -10.39
C PRO A 140 -9.15 0.40 -9.18
N PRO A 141 -9.89 1.52 -9.03
CA PRO A 141 -10.95 1.61 -8.03
C PRO A 141 -12.02 0.56 -8.28
N ARG A 142 -12.55 -0.02 -7.21
CA ARG A 142 -13.59 -1.04 -7.23
C ARG A 142 -14.53 -0.89 -6.05
N TRP A 143 -15.82 -1.04 -6.33
CA TRP A 143 -16.84 -1.27 -5.32
C TRP A 143 -16.88 -2.75 -4.94
N ILE A 144 -16.63 -3.06 -3.67
CA ILE A 144 -16.67 -4.42 -3.15
C ILE A 144 -17.57 -4.52 -1.90
N PRO A 145 -18.20 -5.68 -1.66
CA PRO A 145 -18.87 -5.92 -0.40
C PRO A 145 -17.87 -6.26 0.71
N VAL A 146 -18.11 -5.74 1.91
CA VAL A 146 -17.37 -6.11 3.13
C VAL A 146 -18.32 -6.34 4.29
N GLU A 147 -17.89 -7.13 5.26
CA GLU A 147 -18.61 -7.41 6.50
C GLU A 147 -18.03 -6.55 7.63
N THR A 148 -18.87 -5.83 8.37
CA THR A 148 -18.50 -5.09 9.58
C THR A 148 -19.39 -5.55 10.74
N ASP A 149 -19.02 -5.13 11.94
CA ASP A 149 -19.76 -5.27 13.19
C ASP A 149 -21.18 -4.67 13.07
N GLY A 150 -21.32 -3.61 12.26
CA GLY A 150 -22.58 -2.94 11.96
C GLY A 150 -23.32 -3.50 10.74
N GLY A 151 -22.89 -4.64 10.20
CA GLY A 151 -23.49 -5.27 9.03
C GLY A 151 -22.66 -5.12 7.74
N ARG A 152 -23.26 -5.53 6.62
CA ARG A 152 -22.60 -5.53 5.31
C ARG A 152 -22.60 -4.12 4.70
N LEU A 153 -21.45 -3.70 4.18
CA LEU A 153 -21.28 -2.44 3.46
C LEU A 153 -20.78 -2.70 2.04
N THR A 154 -21.11 -1.79 1.11
CA THR A 154 -20.44 -1.70 -0.18
C THR A 154 -19.45 -0.54 -0.11
N VAL A 155 -18.18 -0.81 -0.41
CA VAL A 155 -17.08 0.12 -0.15
C VAL A 155 -16.17 0.25 -1.36
N LEU A 156 -15.59 1.43 -1.53
CA LEU A 156 -14.56 1.71 -2.52
C LEU A 156 -13.22 1.17 -2.02
N THR A 157 -12.49 0.47 -2.88
CA THR A 157 -11.09 0.10 -2.64
C THR A 157 -10.31 0.14 -3.95
N PHE A 158 -8.99 -0.01 -3.88
CA PHE A 158 -8.14 -0.14 -5.05
C PHE A 158 -7.51 -1.52 -5.06
N ALA A 159 -7.85 -2.34 -6.05
CA ALA A 159 -7.46 -3.74 -6.06
C ALA A 159 -6.71 -4.11 -7.34
N MET A 160 -5.74 -5.01 -7.18
CA MET A 160 -4.79 -5.38 -8.21
C MET A 160 -5.49 -5.88 -9.48
N ASN A 161 -5.09 -5.31 -10.60
CA ASN A 161 -5.42 -5.79 -11.93
C ASN A 161 -4.32 -6.76 -12.37
N ARG A 162 -4.57 -8.08 -12.24
CA ARG A 162 -3.63 -9.13 -12.68
C ARG A 162 -3.26 -9.10 -14.17
N LYS A 163 -3.99 -8.33 -15.01
CA LYS A 163 -3.62 -8.10 -16.42
C LYS A 163 -2.63 -6.95 -16.61
N SER A 164 -2.31 -6.21 -15.56
CA SER A 164 -1.33 -5.13 -15.61
C SER A 164 0.07 -5.71 -15.74
N GLY A 165 0.93 -5.07 -16.54
CA GLY A 165 2.38 -5.38 -16.56
C GLY A 165 3.09 -5.09 -15.24
N ARG A 166 2.41 -4.46 -14.28
CA ARG A 166 2.91 -4.23 -12.91
C ARG A 166 2.48 -5.31 -11.90
N TYR A 167 1.81 -6.37 -12.35
CA TYR A 167 1.44 -7.48 -11.48
C TYR A 167 2.60 -8.47 -11.38
N ILE A 168 3.05 -8.76 -10.15
CA ILE A 168 4.04 -9.79 -9.86
C ILE A 168 3.34 -10.89 -9.06
N GLY A 169 3.09 -12.04 -9.70
CA GLY A 169 2.25 -13.11 -9.14
C GLY A 169 2.99 -14.33 -8.62
N ASP A 170 4.32 -14.36 -8.75
CA ASP A 170 5.16 -15.55 -8.63
C ASP A 170 6.31 -15.40 -7.63
N LEU A 171 6.32 -14.35 -6.79
CA LEU A 171 7.26 -14.23 -5.69
C LEU A 171 6.87 -15.14 -4.53
N SER A 172 7.81 -15.97 -4.07
CA SER A 172 7.69 -16.67 -2.80
C SER A 172 7.84 -15.71 -1.61
N ASP A 173 7.40 -16.11 -0.43
CA ASP A 173 7.58 -15.31 0.80
C ASP A 173 9.06 -14.98 1.06
N GLU A 174 9.97 -15.90 0.73
CA GLU A 174 11.41 -15.70 0.85
C GLU A 174 11.91 -14.62 -0.11
N GLN A 175 11.51 -14.67 -1.37
CA GLN A 175 11.91 -13.68 -2.38
C GLN A 175 11.29 -12.32 -2.07
N THR A 176 10.03 -12.28 -1.62
CA THR A 176 9.41 -11.06 -1.13
C THR A 176 10.20 -10.49 0.03
N ALA A 177 10.57 -11.30 1.03
CA ALA A 177 11.32 -10.84 2.18
C ALA A 177 12.72 -10.31 1.81
N ASP A 178 13.39 -10.88 0.79
CA ASP A 178 14.67 -10.36 0.26
C ASP A 178 14.53 -8.93 -0.27
N VAL A 179 13.46 -8.68 -1.02
CA VAL A 179 13.12 -7.33 -1.52
C VAL A 179 12.79 -6.40 -0.35
N LEU A 180 11.94 -6.83 0.59
CA LEU A 180 11.53 -6.00 1.73
C LEU A 180 12.70 -5.60 2.63
N ALA A 181 13.72 -6.45 2.75
CA ALA A 181 14.91 -6.20 3.57
C ALA A 181 15.91 -5.24 2.92
N THR A 182 15.82 -4.97 1.61
CA THR A 182 16.85 -4.23 0.87
C THR A 182 16.33 -2.98 0.16
N ALA A 183 15.11 -3.02 -0.37
CA ALA A 183 14.55 -1.93 -1.16
C ALA A 183 14.35 -0.66 -0.33
N CYS A 184 14.82 0.46 -0.89
CA CYS A 184 14.64 1.80 -0.35
C CYS A 184 14.43 2.79 -1.48
N GLY A 185 13.47 3.71 -1.30
CA GLY A 185 13.17 4.80 -2.23
C GLY A 185 13.03 6.13 -1.50
N PHE A 186 12.59 7.18 -2.21
CA PHE A 186 12.55 8.53 -1.63
C PHE A 186 11.55 8.70 -0.48
N ARG A 187 10.62 7.77 -0.31
CA ARG A 187 9.68 7.73 0.83
C ARG A 187 10.12 6.77 1.93
N GLY A 188 11.35 6.29 1.92
CA GLY A 188 11.88 5.34 2.91
C GLY A 188 11.92 3.90 2.41
N SER A 189 12.22 2.96 3.32
CA SER A 189 12.44 1.55 2.97
C SER A 189 11.15 0.75 2.86
N MET A 190 11.19 -0.38 2.16
CA MET A 190 10.11 -1.37 2.18
C MET A 190 9.94 -2.00 3.57
N ALA A 191 11.02 -2.17 4.33
CA ALA A 191 10.96 -2.64 5.72
C ALA A 191 10.18 -1.67 6.61
N GLU A 192 10.38 -0.35 6.45
CA GLU A 192 9.58 0.67 7.15
C GLU A 192 8.10 0.56 6.78
N TYR A 193 7.78 0.38 5.50
CA TYR A 193 6.41 0.19 5.04
C TYR A 193 5.76 -1.05 5.68
N LEU A 194 6.47 -2.18 5.70
CA LEU A 194 6.00 -3.42 6.31
C LEU A 194 5.80 -3.24 7.81
N PHE A 195 6.80 -2.69 8.51
CA PHE A 195 6.76 -2.43 9.95
C PHE A 195 5.57 -1.55 10.33
N ALA A 196 5.39 -0.41 9.65
CA ALA A 196 4.27 0.50 9.90
C ALA A 196 2.93 -0.20 9.66
N THR A 197 2.83 -0.99 8.58
CA THR A 197 1.60 -1.70 8.24
C THR A 197 1.27 -2.77 9.27
N VAL A 198 2.22 -3.62 9.67
CA VAL A 198 1.98 -4.65 10.71
C VAL A 198 1.63 -4.02 12.05
N SER A 199 2.38 -2.99 12.48
CA SER A 199 2.18 -2.35 13.79
C SER A 199 0.76 -1.79 13.94
N HIS A 200 0.31 -1.01 12.96
CA HIS A 200 -1.02 -0.39 13.03
C HIS A 200 -2.17 -1.40 12.88
N LEU A 201 -1.94 -2.52 12.20
CA LEU A 201 -2.93 -3.60 12.19
C LEU A 201 -3.05 -4.26 13.56
N GLU A 202 -1.91 -4.55 14.19
CA GLU A 202 -1.88 -5.18 15.50
C GLU A 202 -2.51 -4.29 16.57
N GLU A 203 -2.26 -2.97 16.53
CA GLU A 203 -2.92 -1.96 17.38
C GLU A 203 -4.45 -1.98 17.23
N MET A 204 -4.96 -2.36 16.07
CA MET A 204 -6.39 -2.49 15.78
C MET A 204 -6.92 -3.92 16.03
N GLY A 205 -6.10 -4.81 16.59
CA GLY A 205 -6.44 -6.22 16.83
C GLY A 205 -6.53 -7.08 15.57
N ILE A 206 -5.96 -6.62 14.45
CA ILE A 206 -5.92 -7.34 13.17
C ILE A 206 -4.59 -8.09 13.04
N HIS A 207 -4.62 -9.39 13.34
CA HIS A 207 -3.45 -10.25 13.15
C HIS A 207 -3.41 -10.88 11.74
N ASP A 208 -2.73 -10.22 10.80
CA ASP A 208 -2.54 -10.73 9.43
C ASP A 208 -1.35 -11.71 9.36
N ARG A 209 -1.66 -13.01 9.24
CA ARG A 209 -0.64 -14.08 9.24
C ARG A 209 0.40 -13.95 8.13
N TYR A 210 0.02 -13.45 6.96
CA TYR A 210 0.95 -13.29 5.84
C TYR A 210 1.95 -12.18 6.14
N LEU A 211 1.48 -11.03 6.62
CA LEU A 211 2.36 -9.92 7.00
C LEU A 211 3.20 -10.26 8.23
N TRP A 212 2.66 -11.02 9.18
CA TRP A 212 3.40 -11.53 10.33
C TRP A 212 4.53 -12.49 9.94
N ARG A 213 4.28 -13.37 8.96
CA ARG A 213 5.33 -14.22 8.39
C ARG A 213 6.41 -13.39 7.70
N LEU A 214 6.02 -12.41 6.87
CA LEU A 214 6.98 -11.57 6.16
C LEU A 214 7.81 -10.70 7.10
N GLN A 215 7.25 -10.14 8.16
CA GLN A 215 8.05 -9.33 9.09
C GLN A 215 9.12 -10.16 9.81
N GLU A 216 8.85 -11.44 10.12
CA GLU A 216 9.87 -12.36 10.67
C GLU A 216 10.98 -12.62 9.65
N LEU A 217 10.60 -12.96 8.41
CA LEU A 217 11.55 -13.26 7.34
C LEU A 217 12.41 -12.05 6.97
N THR A 218 11.82 -10.85 6.94
CA THR A 218 12.50 -9.59 6.66
C THR A 218 13.45 -9.23 7.81
N ALA A 219 13.03 -9.36 9.07
CA ALA A 219 13.91 -9.12 10.22
C ALA A 219 15.15 -10.03 10.18
N ALA A 220 14.96 -11.34 9.98
CA ALA A 220 16.06 -12.30 9.90
C ALA A 220 17.09 -11.96 8.80
N ARG A 221 16.63 -11.42 7.66
CA ARG A 221 17.52 -10.97 6.57
C ARG A 221 18.32 -9.74 6.98
N ILE A 222 17.69 -8.77 7.63
CA ILE A 222 18.36 -7.56 8.11
C ILE A 222 19.38 -7.95 9.19
N GLU A 223 19.04 -8.85 10.11
CA GLU A 223 19.96 -9.38 11.13
C GLU A 223 21.18 -10.09 10.53
N ALA A 224 20.99 -10.84 9.45
CA ALA A 224 22.08 -11.53 8.74
C ALA A 224 22.98 -10.59 7.90
N MET A 225 22.55 -9.35 7.64
CA MET A 225 23.40 -8.38 6.94
C MET A 225 24.59 -7.97 7.82
N PRO A 226 25.79 -7.82 7.24
CA PRO A 226 26.93 -7.25 7.96
C PRO A 226 26.54 -5.91 8.59
N GLN A 227 26.96 -5.66 9.84
CA GLN A 227 26.86 -4.32 10.40
C GLN A 227 27.74 -3.40 9.55
N MET A 228 27.14 -2.36 8.98
CA MET A 228 27.92 -1.27 8.40
C MET A 228 28.61 -0.55 9.56
N ASP A 229 29.89 -0.81 9.77
CA ASP A 229 30.69 -0.06 10.71
C ASP A 229 30.67 1.43 10.33
N ALA A 230 30.36 2.29 11.30
CA ALA A 230 30.35 3.75 11.15
C ALA A 230 31.76 4.37 10.92
N ALA A 231 32.74 3.57 10.47
CA ALA A 231 34.16 3.91 10.47
C ALA A 231 34.72 4.37 9.11
N GLU A 232 33.99 4.28 7.99
CA GLU A 232 34.53 4.62 6.66
C GLU A 232 34.03 5.95 6.05
N THR A 233 33.49 6.88 6.86
CA THR A 233 33.20 8.26 6.40
C THR A 233 34.26 9.28 6.79
N SER A 234 35.44 8.84 7.25
CA SER A 234 36.59 9.72 7.50
C SER A 234 37.84 9.28 6.73
N ALA A 235 37.72 9.00 5.43
CA ALA A 235 38.85 9.05 4.51
C ALA A 235 38.36 8.99 3.05
N ARG A 236 38.07 10.15 2.45
CA ARG A 236 38.44 10.51 1.07
C ARG A 236 38.02 11.93 0.73
#